data_AF-A0A0Q7QFM8-F1
#
_entry.id   AF-A0A0Q7QFM8-F1
#
_cell.length_a   1.000
_cell.length_b   1.000
_cell.length_c   1.000
_cell.angle_alpha   90.00
_cell.angle_beta   90.00
_cell.angle_gamma   90.00
#
_symmetry.space_group_name_H-M   'P 1'
#
loop_
_entity.id
_entity.type
_entity.pdbx_description
1 polymer ?
#
loop_
_entity_poly.entity_id
_entity_poly.type
_entity_poly.pdbx_seq_one_letter_code
_entity_poly.pdbx_strand_id
1 'polypeptide(L)'
;MSALVAAGLAGVAVLLVRPLPRCRPLARHVWVAGLVVAVCAVALSGGVPWRFAAPAVIGVGAVAGLGSLRTKRRRSVEAARTGAHIQEVCELISGELQAGMPVGRCLSEAASVWPPMSAVTSAHTLGGSVPDALRELAVRPGAGDLRLVAAAWQVAVRSGSGLAEALAGVAETVRAREATRRLVRSELASARSTARLMAALPALTLAMGSGAGGDPFRFLVGTPLGLGCLAVGVLLTVVGLRWIESIASGVEAAA
;
A
#
# COMPACT_ATOMS: atom_id res chain seq x y z
N MET A 1 -4.36 18.24 40.16
CA MET A 1 -3.49 17.14 39.66
C MET A 1 -4.14 16.29 38.56
N SER A 2 -5.47 16.13 38.54
CA SER A 2 -6.22 15.37 37.53
C SER A 2 -6.30 16.01 36.14
N ALA A 3 -6.23 17.34 36.02
CA ALA A 3 -6.31 18.05 34.73
C ALA A 3 -5.01 17.99 33.90
N LEU A 4 -3.84 17.91 34.55
CA LEU A 4 -2.53 17.86 33.87
C LEU A 4 -2.27 16.50 33.23
N VAL A 5 -2.78 15.42 33.82
CA VAL A 5 -2.67 14.05 33.28
C VAL A 5 -3.62 13.84 32.10
N ALA A 6 -4.81 14.46 32.13
CA ALA A 6 -5.75 14.46 31.01
C ALA A 6 -5.24 15.25 29.79
N ALA A 7 -4.57 16.40 30.03
CA ALA A 7 -3.92 17.17 28.98
C ALA A 7 -2.71 16.44 28.37
N GLY A 8 -1.97 15.68 29.19
CA GLY A 8 -0.86 14.84 28.72
C GLY A 8 -1.32 13.71 27.79
N LEU A 9 -2.43 13.04 28.11
CA LEU A 9 -2.97 11.94 27.30
C LEU A 9 -3.68 12.43 26.02
N ALA A 10 -4.36 13.57 26.07
CA ALA A 10 -4.89 14.23 24.86
C ALA A 10 -3.77 14.67 23.92
N GLY A 11 -2.65 15.16 24.48
CA GLY A 11 -1.45 15.50 23.74
C GLY A 11 -0.84 14.31 23.01
N VAL A 12 -0.75 13.14 23.67
CA VAL A 12 -0.20 11.90 23.07
C VAL A 12 -1.14 11.31 22.01
N ALA A 13 -2.46 11.35 22.23
CA ALA A 13 -3.45 10.90 21.24
C ALA A 13 -3.43 11.77 19.97
N VAL A 14 -3.27 13.08 20.11
CA VAL A 14 -3.16 14.02 18.98
C VAL A 14 -1.79 13.96 18.31
N LEU A 15 -0.70 13.69 19.05
CA LEU A 15 0.64 13.47 18.47
C LEU A 15 0.72 12.17 17.69
N LEU A 16 0.02 11.12 18.13
CA LEU A 16 -0.12 9.89 17.36
C LEU A 16 -0.86 10.23 16.05
N VAL A 17 -2.05 10.84 16.09
CA VAL A 17 -2.85 11.11 14.86
C VAL A 17 -2.14 12.00 13.81
N ARG A 18 -1.04 12.69 14.15
CA ARG A 18 -0.23 13.38 13.13
C ARG A 18 0.48 12.37 12.22
N PRO A 19 0.23 12.41 10.90
CA PRO A 19 0.87 11.49 9.96
C PRO A 19 2.35 11.86 9.85
N LEU A 20 3.19 11.21 10.65
CA LEU A 20 4.63 11.42 10.61
C LEU A 20 5.19 11.00 9.24
N PRO A 21 6.13 11.78 8.68
CA PRO A 21 6.61 11.60 7.32
C PRO A 21 7.38 10.28 7.19
N ARG A 22 7.19 9.67 6.01
CA ARG A 22 8.05 8.71 5.32
C ARG A 22 9.31 8.30 6.11
N CYS A 23 9.29 7.10 6.74
CA CYS A 23 10.34 6.09 6.59
C CYS A 23 10.07 4.77 7.36
N ARG A 24 10.19 3.66 6.60
CA ARG A 24 10.50 2.26 6.99
C ARG A 24 9.46 1.41 7.75
N PRO A 25 9.41 0.08 7.48
CA PRO A 25 8.40 -0.85 7.98
C PRO A 25 8.43 -1.11 9.50
N LEU A 26 9.44 -0.59 10.21
CA LEU A 26 9.63 -0.78 11.66
C LEU A 26 8.75 0.15 12.51
N ALA A 27 8.54 1.40 12.07
CA ALA A 27 7.66 2.38 12.74
C ALA A 27 6.18 1.91 12.78
N ARG A 28 5.84 0.92 11.96
CA ARG A 28 4.49 0.36 11.80
C ARG A 28 4.08 -0.60 12.93
N HIS A 29 5.03 -1.30 13.56
CA HIS A 29 4.76 -2.12 14.75
C HIS A 29 4.63 -1.26 16.01
N VAL A 30 5.38 -0.15 16.08
CA VAL A 30 5.34 0.82 17.19
C VAL A 30 3.96 1.45 17.36
N TRP A 31 3.22 1.63 16.28
CA TRP A 31 1.85 2.16 16.32
C TRP A 31 0.81 1.19 16.87
N VAL A 32 0.94 -0.10 16.54
CA VAL A 32 0.08 -1.16 17.08
C VAL A 32 0.42 -1.38 18.56
N ALA A 33 1.72 -1.42 18.90
CA ALA A 33 2.19 -1.44 20.27
C ALA A 33 1.73 -0.20 21.05
N GLY A 34 1.75 0.99 20.44
CA GLY A 34 1.26 2.23 21.02
C GLY A 34 -0.24 2.21 21.30
N LEU A 35 -1.05 1.59 20.42
CA LEU A 35 -2.47 1.39 20.65
C LEU A 35 -2.74 0.38 21.78
N VAL A 36 -1.98 -0.72 21.82
CA VAL A 36 -2.05 -1.70 22.93
C VAL A 36 -1.67 -1.06 24.25
N VAL A 37 -0.56 -0.31 24.29
CA VAL A 37 -0.09 0.41 25.49
C VAL A 37 -1.09 1.49 25.90
N ALA A 38 -1.69 2.22 24.97
CA ALA A 38 -2.73 3.21 25.27
C ALA A 38 -3.99 2.56 25.84
N VAL A 39 -4.43 1.42 25.29
CA VAL A 39 -5.58 0.66 25.80
C VAL A 39 -5.29 0.10 27.20
N CYS A 40 -4.10 -0.48 27.42
CA CYS A 40 -3.68 -0.98 28.74
C CYS A 40 -3.53 0.16 29.76
N ALA A 41 -2.93 1.30 29.38
CA ALA A 41 -2.76 2.45 30.25
C ALA A 41 -4.11 3.08 30.64
N VAL A 42 -5.06 3.17 29.71
CA VAL A 42 -6.42 3.64 30.00
C VAL A 42 -7.13 2.65 30.94
N ALA A 43 -6.94 1.34 30.78
CA ALA A 43 -7.48 0.29 31.65
C ALA A 43 -6.96 0.35 33.09
N LEU A 44 -5.72 0.78 33.28
CA LEU A 44 -5.08 0.88 34.58
C LEU A 44 -5.35 2.21 35.30
N SER A 45 -5.85 3.24 34.61
CA SER A 45 -5.82 4.63 35.14
C SER A 45 -6.97 5.05 36.07
N GLY A 46 -8.07 4.29 36.19
CA GLY A 46 -9.09 4.41 37.26
C GLY A 46 -9.80 5.77 37.49
N GLY A 47 -9.44 6.87 36.81
CA GLY A 47 -9.83 8.25 37.18
C GLY A 47 -10.68 9.02 36.16
N VAL A 48 -11.03 8.41 35.03
CA VAL A 48 -11.93 8.97 34.00
C VAL A 48 -13.20 8.11 33.98
N PRO A 49 -14.41 8.60 33.66
CA PRO A 49 -15.55 7.71 33.41
C PRO A 49 -15.23 6.79 32.23
N TRP A 50 -14.63 5.64 32.57
CA TRP A 50 -14.09 4.58 31.73
C TRP A 50 -15.06 4.16 30.62
N ARG A 51 -16.36 4.34 30.89
CA ARG A 51 -17.50 4.13 30.01
C ARG A 51 -17.41 4.87 28.66
N PHE A 52 -16.72 6.01 28.58
CA PHE A 52 -16.63 6.81 27.35
C PHE A 52 -15.23 6.85 26.71
N ALA A 53 -14.16 6.77 27.52
CA ALA A 53 -12.79 6.90 27.01
C ALA A 53 -12.30 5.66 26.24
N ALA A 54 -12.59 4.46 26.73
CA ALA A 54 -12.17 3.20 26.09
C ALA A 54 -12.80 2.98 24.70
N PRO A 55 -14.13 3.11 24.49
CA PRO A 55 -14.72 2.91 23.16
C PRO A 55 -14.27 3.99 22.16
N ALA A 56 -14.01 5.23 22.61
CA ALA A 56 -13.50 6.29 21.77
C ALA A 56 -12.08 5.96 21.24
N VAL A 57 -11.18 5.47 22.09
CA VAL A 57 -9.81 5.10 21.67
C VAL A 57 -9.83 3.90 20.72
N ILE A 58 -10.66 2.88 20.99
CA ILE A 58 -10.80 1.71 20.10
C ILE A 58 -11.40 2.12 18.75
N GLY A 59 -12.42 2.99 18.77
CA GLY A 59 -13.04 3.53 17.56
C GLY A 59 -12.07 4.34 16.72
N VAL A 60 -11.34 5.28 17.32
CA VAL A 60 -10.31 6.08 16.63
C VAL A 60 -9.20 5.19 16.07
N GLY A 61 -8.76 4.19 16.84
CA GLY A 61 -7.78 3.19 16.40
C GLY A 61 -8.24 2.37 15.21
N ALA A 62 -9.47 1.87 15.24
CA ALA A 62 -10.09 1.13 14.15
C ALA A 62 -10.20 2.00 12.90
N VAL A 63 -10.69 3.24 13.03
CA VAL A 63 -10.84 4.17 11.91
C VAL A 63 -9.48 4.55 11.31
N ALA A 64 -8.47 4.84 12.12
CA ALA A 64 -7.12 5.15 11.66
C ALA A 64 -6.47 3.92 10.99
N GLY A 65 -6.63 2.73 11.56
CA GLY A 65 -6.14 1.47 11.01
C GLY A 65 -6.77 1.14 9.65
N LEU A 66 -8.09 1.22 9.55
CA LEU A 66 -8.86 1.03 8.32
C LEU A 66 -8.57 2.13 7.29
N GLY A 67 -8.42 3.37 7.71
CA GLY A 67 -8.02 4.49 6.85
C GLY A 67 -6.62 4.31 6.25
N SER A 68 -5.67 3.83 7.07
CA SER A 68 -4.33 3.45 6.61
C SER A 68 -4.36 2.31 5.59
N LEU A 69 -5.18 1.28 5.82
CA LEU A 69 -5.38 0.17 4.88
C LEU A 69 -6.00 0.67 3.56
N ARG A 70 -7.02 1.52 3.62
CA ARG A 70 -7.67 2.11 2.44
C ARG A 70 -6.73 2.97 1.62
N THR A 71 -5.95 3.84 2.27
CA THR A 71 -4.96 4.69 1.58
C THR A 71 -3.84 3.86 0.95
N LYS A 72 -3.35 2.81 1.63
CA LYS A 72 -2.38 1.87 1.06
C LYS A 72 -2.96 1.13 -0.14
N ARG A 73 -4.21 0.67 -0.06
CA ARG A 73 -4.91 0.01 -1.16
C ARG A 73 -5.10 0.94 -2.35
N ARG A 74 -5.49 2.20 -2.13
CA ARG A 74 -5.59 3.22 -3.18
C ARG A 74 -4.26 3.45 -3.89
N ARG A 75 -3.17 3.62 -3.13
CA ARG A 75 -1.81 3.79 -3.69
C ARG A 75 -1.35 2.56 -4.47
N SER A 76 -1.68 1.35 -4.00
CA SER A 76 -1.35 0.11 -4.69
C SER A 76 -2.12 -0.03 -6.01
N VAL A 77 -3.40 0.35 -6.04
CA VAL A 77 -4.19 0.37 -7.28
C VAL A 77 -3.63 1.39 -8.27
N GLU A 78 -3.25 2.58 -7.79
CA GLU A 78 -2.64 3.62 -8.62
C GLU A 78 -1.28 3.17 -9.18
N ALA A 79 -0.42 2.58 -8.35
CA ALA A 79 0.84 1.98 -8.78
C ALA A 79 0.64 0.85 -9.79
N ALA A 80 -0.38 0.00 -9.61
CA ALA A 80 -0.69 -1.06 -10.57
C ALA A 80 -1.14 -0.49 -11.92
N ARG A 81 -1.91 0.60 -11.93
CA ARG A 81 -2.26 1.32 -13.17
C ARG A 81 -1.01 1.88 -13.84
N THR A 82 -0.12 2.52 -13.08
CA THR A 82 1.15 3.04 -13.63
C THR A 82 2.01 1.93 -14.22
N GLY A 83 2.10 0.77 -13.55
CA GLY A 83 2.80 -0.40 -14.08
C GLY A 83 2.23 -0.89 -15.41
N ALA A 84 0.90 -0.93 -15.55
CA ALA A 84 0.25 -1.29 -16.81
C ALA A 84 0.59 -0.32 -17.96
N HIS A 85 0.56 1.00 -17.70
CA HIS A 85 0.97 1.98 -18.71
C HIS A 85 2.44 1.81 -19.10
N ILE A 86 3.31 1.41 -18.18
CA ILE A 86 4.73 1.21 -18.47
C ILE A 86 4.97 -0.03 -19.30
N GLN A 87 4.24 -1.12 -19.02
CA GLN A 87 4.25 -2.29 -19.90
C GLN A 87 3.83 -1.90 -21.32
N GLU A 88 2.73 -1.18 -21.46
CA GLU A 88 2.22 -0.70 -22.76
C GLU A 88 3.25 0.19 -23.48
N VAL A 89 3.87 1.13 -22.77
CA VAL A 89 4.95 1.97 -23.30
C VAL A 89 6.16 1.14 -23.74
N CYS A 90 6.57 0.13 -22.97
CA CYS A 90 7.70 -0.73 -23.32
C CYS A 90 7.40 -1.56 -24.58
N GLU A 91 6.19 -2.15 -24.65
CA GLU A 91 5.73 -2.91 -25.81
C GLU A 91 5.68 -2.02 -27.05
N LEU A 92 5.12 -0.80 -26.95
CA LEU A 92 5.08 0.19 -28.02
C LEU A 92 6.48 0.56 -28.51
N ILE A 93 7.36 1.02 -27.61
CA ILE A 93 8.72 1.44 -27.98
C ILE A 93 9.49 0.27 -28.60
N SER A 94 9.40 -0.94 -28.03
CA SER A 94 10.11 -2.10 -28.58
C SER A 94 9.60 -2.48 -29.98
N GLY A 95 8.28 -2.47 -30.20
CA GLY A 95 7.67 -2.79 -31.49
C GLY A 95 8.00 -1.75 -32.56
N GLU A 96 7.91 -0.46 -32.23
CA GLU A 96 8.25 0.62 -33.17
C GLU A 96 9.74 0.62 -33.56
N LEU A 97 10.64 0.40 -32.58
CA LEU A 97 12.07 0.33 -32.85
C LEU A 97 12.45 -0.91 -33.68
N GLN A 98 11.79 -2.05 -33.45
CA GLN A 98 11.96 -3.24 -34.29
C GLN A 98 11.45 -3.01 -35.72
N ALA A 99 10.41 -2.20 -35.89
CA ALA A 99 9.92 -1.77 -37.20
C ALA A 99 10.84 -0.73 -37.88
N GLY A 100 11.94 -0.32 -37.23
CA GLY A 100 12.91 0.64 -37.77
C GLY A 100 12.48 2.10 -37.61
N MET A 101 11.49 2.39 -36.78
CA MET A 101 11.04 3.76 -36.57
C MET A 101 12.08 4.58 -35.78
N PRO A 102 12.21 5.89 -36.06
CA PRO A 102 13.12 6.76 -35.31
C PRO A 102 12.78 6.81 -33.83
N VAL A 103 13.81 6.76 -32.98
CA VAL A 103 13.71 6.79 -31.52
C VAL A 103 12.88 7.97 -31.01
N GLY A 104 13.08 9.17 -31.58
CA GLY A 104 12.33 10.36 -31.18
C GLY A 104 10.82 10.23 -31.40
N ARG A 105 10.38 9.54 -32.47
CA ARG A 105 8.97 9.27 -32.73
C ARG A 105 8.42 8.29 -31.69
N CYS A 106 9.13 7.19 -31.43
CA CYS A 106 8.73 6.19 -30.44
C CYS A 106 8.53 6.82 -29.05
N LEU A 107 9.44 7.71 -28.63
CA LEU A 107 9.32 8.45 -27.37
C LEU A 107 8.15 9.44 -27.36
N SER A 108 7.88 10.11 -28.49
CA SER A 108 6.72 11.01 -28.60
C SER A 108 5.39 10.26 -28.51
N GLU A 109 5.28 9.08 -29.13
CA GLU A 109 4.10 8.22 -29.04
C GLU A 109 3.95 7.64 -27.62
N ALA A 110 5.04 7.20 -26.99
CA ALA A 110 5.03 6.79 -25.60
C ALA A 110 4.53 7.90 -24.64
N ALA A 111 4.82 9.17 -24.93
CA ALA A 111 4.31 10.32 -24.16
C ALA A 111 2.80 10.54 -24.33
N SER A 112 2.20 10.08 -25.44
CA SER A 112 0.74 10.09 -25.62
C SER A 112 0.04 9.01 -24.78
N VAL A 113 0.66 7.84 -24.61
CA VAL A 113 0.16 6.73 -23.79
C VAL A 113 0.29 7.06 -22.30
N TRP A 114 1.46 7.55 -21.90
CA TRP A 114 1.73 7.92 -20.52
C TRP A 114 2.36 9.32 -20.44
N PRO A 115 1.57 10.38 -20.14
CA PRO A 115 2.03 11.77 -20.18
C PRO A 115 3.35 12.09 -19.47
N PRO A 116 3.72 11.44 -18.34
CA PRO A 116 5.02 11.65 -17.71
C PRO A 116 6.23 11.33 -18.61
N MET A 117 6.10 10.49 -19.64
CA MET A 117 7.17 10.21 -20.61
C MET A 117 7.57 11.43 -21.45
N SER A 118 6.75 12.48 -21.48
CA SER A 118 7.12 13.76 -22.12
C SER A 118 8.47 14.30 -21.63
N ALA A 119 8.82 14.09 -20.35
CA ALA A 119 10.12 14.47 -19.82
C ALA A 119 11.28 13.71 -20.49
N VAL A 120 11.08 12.43 -20.83
CA VAL A 120 12.06 11.60 -21.54
C VAL A 120 12.20 12.04 -22.99
N THR A 121 11.07 12.36 -23.64
CA THR A 121 11.05 12.91 -25.00
C THR A 121 11.76 14.25 -25.07
N SER A 122 11.51 15.16 -24.13
CA SER A 122 12.21 16.43 -24.02
C SER A 122 13.71 16.26 -23.75
N ALA A 123 14.10 15.31 -22.89
CA ALA A 123 15.51 15.00 -22.68
C ALA A 123 16.17 14.52 -23.99
N HIS A 124 15.49 13.69 -24.79
CA HIS A 124 16.01 13.25 -26.08
C HIS A 124 16.15 14.40 -27.09
N THR A 125 15.13 15.26 -27.24
CA THR A 125 15.15 16.35 -28.23
C THR A 125 16.16 17.45 -27.87
N LEU A 126 16.42 17.66 -26.59
CA LEU A 126 17.42 18.61 -26.10
C LEU A 126 18.85 18.04 -26.07
N GLY A 127 19.05 16.80 -26.51
CA GLY A 127 20.36 16.13 -26.47
C GLY A 127 20.83 15.75 -25.06
N GLY A 128 19.91 15.70 -24.09
CA GLY A 128 20.15 15.24 -22.73
C GLY A 128 20.15 13.71 -22.58
N SER A 129 20.32 13.25 -21.34
CA SER A 129 20.41 11.82 -21.02
C SER A 129 19.04 11.17 -20.82
N VAL A 130 18.56 10.47 -21.85
CA VAL A 130 17.36 9.61 -21.78
C VAL A 130 17.39 8.61 -20.60
N PRO A 131 18.50 7.91 -20.31
CA PRO A 131 18.56 7.01 -19.15
C PRO A 131 18.33 7.71 -17.80
N ASP A 132 18.78 8.95 -17.63
CA ASP A 132 18.62 9.65 -16.36
C ASP A 132 17.17 10.11 -16.17
N ALA A 133 16.53 10.62 -17.22
CA ALA A 133 15.11 10.97 -17.21
C ALA A 133 14.22 9.74 -16.90
N LEU A 134 14.54 8.58 -17.46
CA LEU A 134 13.85 7.32 -17.15
C LEU A 134 14.02 6.93 -15.67
N ARG A 135 15.22 7.07 -15.10
CA ARG A 135 15.47 6.77 -13.68
C ARG A 135 14.76 7.74 -12.74
N GLU A 136 14.63 9.00 -13.12
CA GLU A 136 13.87 10.01 -12.37
C GLU A 136 12.38 9.66 -12.34
N LEU A 137 11.80 9.30 -13.50
CA LEU A 137 10.42 8.82 -13.57
C LEU A 137 10.21 7.52 -12.79
N ALA A 138 11.22 6.65 -12.71
CA ALA A 138 11.12 5.38 -12.02
C ALA A 138 10.96 5.48 -10.50
N VAL A 139 11.12 6.67 -9.92
CA VAL A 139 10.83 6.95 -8.50
C VAL A 139 9.31 6.97 -8.24
N ARG A 140 8.49 7.17 -9.29
CA ARG A 140 7.04 7.19 -9.15
C ARG A 140 6.50 5.81 -8.75
N PRO A 141 5.45 5.73 -7.90
CA PRO A 141 4.84 4.47 -7.51
C PRO A 141 4.39 3.67 -8.75
N GLY A 142 4.81 2.42 -8.85
CA GLY A 142 4.48 1.56 -10.01
C GLY A 142 5.40 1.73 -11.21
N ALA A 143 6.35 2.67 -11.17
CA ALA A 143 7.25 2.95 -12.29
C ALA A 143 8.65 2.33 -12.20
N GLY A 144 8.86 1.40 -11.27
CA GLY A 144 10.17 0.83 -10.97
C GLY A 144 10.85 0.14 -12.16
N ASP A 145 10.06 -0.47 -13.06
CA ASP A 145 10.59 -1.20 -14.22
C ASP A 145 11.27 -0.28 -15.26
N LEU A 146 11.01 1.04 -15.25
CA LEU A 146 11.75 2.01 -16.06
C LEU A 146 13.25 2.06 -15.71
N ARG A 147 13.66 1.59 -14.52
CA ARG A 147 15.09 1.46 -14.19
C ARG A 147 15.77 0.41 -15.06
N LEU A 148 15.07 -0.68 -15.38
CA LEU A 148 15.59 -1.70 -16.28
C LEU A 148 15.71 -1.16 -17.70
N VAL A 149 14.69 -0.43 -18.16
CA VAL A 149 14.69 0.25 -19.46
C VAL A 149 15.88 1.22 -19.55
N ALA A 150 16.09 2.05 -18.53
CA ALA A 150 17.22 2.98 -18.46
C ALA A 150 18.58 2.27 -18.49
N ALA A 151 18.71 1.15 -17.75
CA ALA A 151 19.94 0.37 -17.72
C ALA A 151 20.23 -0.28 -19.08
N ALA A 152 19.24 -0.92 -19.69
CA ALA A 152 19.39 -1.54 -21.01
C ALA A 152 19.69 -0.50 -22.09
N TRP A 153 19.04 0.66 -22.06
CA TRP A 153 19.35 1.78 -22.95
C TRP A 153 20.80 2.22 -22.81
N GLN A 154 21.26 2.43 -21.58
CA GLN A 154 22.63 2.86 -21.32
C GLN A 154 23.67 1.83 -21.77
N VAL A 155 23.38 0.54 -21.57
CA VAL A 155 24.23 -0.55 -22.07
C VAL A 155 24.25 -0.52 -23.60
N ALA A 156 23.10 -0.53 -24.27
CA ALA A 156 22.98 -0.53 -25.73
C ALA A 156 23.72 0.64 -26.39
N VAL A 157 23.60 1.85 -25.84
CA VAL A 157 24.29 3.04 -26.35
C VAL A 157 25.81 2.94 -26.15
N ARG A 158 26.28 2.34 -25.05
CA ARG A 158 27.72 2.18 -24.76
C ARG A 158 28.37 1.06 -25.53
N SER A 159 27.67 -0.06 -25.72
CA SER A 159 28.15 -1.23 -26.45
C SER A 159 27.95 -1.13 -27.96
N GLY A 160 27.05 -0.26 -28.41
CA GLY A 160 26.59 -0.24 -29.81
C GLY A 160 25.72 -1.45 -30.18
N SER A 161 25.36 -2.31 -29.22
CA SER A 161 24.42 -3.41 -29.45
C SER A 161 23.03 -2.80 -29.66
N GLY A 162 22.42 -3.01 -30.82
CA GLY A 162 21.22 -2.32 -31.28
C GLY A 162 20.17 -2.07 -30.19
N LEU A 163 19.72 -0.83 -30.07
CA LEU A 163 18.77 -0.41 -29.03
C LEU A 163 17.44 -1.17 -29.11
N ALA A 164 16.99 -1.50 -30.32
CA ALA A 164 15.77 -2.27 -30.56
C ALA A 164 15.81 -3.65 -29.89
N GLU A 165 16.92 -4.36 -29.99
CA GLU A 165 17.09 -5.70 -29.40
C GLU A 165 17.17 -5.63 -27.87
N ALA A 166 17.93 -4.66 -27.35
CA ALA A 166 18.05 -4.44 -25.91
C ALA A 166 16.69 -4.10 -25.27
N LEU A 167 15.89 -3.23 -25.90
CA LEU A 167 14.58 -2.86 -25.39
C LEU A 167 13.53 -3.95 -25.57
N ALA A 168 13.63 -4.78 -26.61
CA ALA A 168 12.80 -5.97 -26.77
C ALA A 168 13.02 -6.98 -25.64
N GLY A 169 14.28 -7.24 -25.27
CA GLY A 169 14.60 -8.10 -24.12
C GLY A 169 14.05 -7.57 -22.81
N VAL A 170 14.10 -6.25 -22.60
CA VAL A 170 13.47 -5.62 -21.42
C VAL A 170 11.95 -5.71 -21.47
N ALA A 171 11.31 -5.46 -22.60
CA ALA A 171 9.86 -5.57 -22.75
C ALA A 171 9.38 -6.98 -22.40
N GLU A 172 10.07 -8.01 -22.87
CA GLU A 172 9.76 -9.40 -22.52
C GLU A 172 9.98 -9.69 -21.03
N THR A 173 11.04 -9.15 -20.44
CA THR A 173 11.31 -9.27 -19.00
C THR A 173 10.20 -8.62 -18.16
N VAL A 174 9.75 -7.42 -18.54
CA VAL A 174 8.66 -6.70 -17.88
C VAL A 174 7.35 -7.47 -18.02
N ARG A 175 7.07 -8.02 -19.21
CA ARG A 175 5.90 -8.85 -19.48
C ARG A 175 5.88 -10.12 -18.63
N ALA A 176 7.01 -10.82 -18.53
CA ALA A 176 7.16 -12.03 -17.72
C ALA A 176 6.94 -11.75 -16.22
N ARG A 177 7.44 -10.61 -15.72
CA ARG A 177 7.18 -10.17 -14.33
C ARG A 177 5.71 -9.88 -14.08
N GLU A 178 5.04 -9.17 -14.99
CA GLU A 178 3.62 -8.89 -14.83
C GLU A 178 2.78 -10.16 -14.92
N ALA A 179 3.11 -11.10 -15.82
CA ALA A 179 2.46 -12.42 -15.87
C ALA A 179 2.61 -13.15 -14.53
N THR A 180 3.82 -13.18 -13.96
CA THR A 180 4.09 -13.78 -12.65
C THR A 180 3.27 -13.10 -11.54
N ARG A 181 3.21 -11.77 -11.51
CA ARG A 181 2.42 -11.01 -10.54
C ARG A 181 0.92 -11.28 -10.68
N ARG A 182 0.41 -11.43 -11.89
CA ARG A 182 -1.00 -11.78 -12.15
C ARG A 182 -1.33 -13.18 -11.65
N LEU A 183 -0.46 -14.16 -11.90
CA LEU A 183 -0.60 -15.52 -11.39
C LEU A 183 -0.61 -15.54 -9.85
N VAL A 184 0.35 -14.86 -9.21
CA VAL A 184 0.37 -14.74 -7.75
C VAL A 184 -0.91 -14.09 -7.22
N ARG A 185 -1.40 -13.03 -7.88
CA ARG A 185 -2.64 -12.37 -7.48
C ARG A 185 -3.87 -13.25 -7.62
N SER A 186 -3.97 -14.07 -8.67
CA SER A 186 -5.10 -14.98 -8.85
C SER A 186 -5.09 -16.07 -7.78
N GLU A 187 -3.92 -16.64 -7.47
CA GLU A 187 -3.78 -17.64 -6.40
C GLU A 187 -4.16 -17.06 -5.03
N LEU A 188 -3.64 -15.87 -4.71
CA LEU A 188 -3.94 -15.20 -3.45
C LEU A 188 -5.39 -14.68 -3.37
N ALA A 189 -6.11 -14.59 -4.49
CA ALA A 189 -7.51 -14.13 -4.46
C ALA A 189 -8.41 -15.10 -3.69
N SER A 190 -8.20 -16.41 -3.87
CA SER A 190 -8.92 -17.47 -3.15
C SER A 190 -8.58 -17.46 -1.66
N ALA A 191 -7.29 -17.42 -1.30
CA ALA A 191 -6.88 -17.32 0.11
C ALA A 191 -7.47 -16.06 0.80
N ARG A 192 -7.54 -14.95 0.07
CA ARG A 192 -8.06 -13.68 0.57
C ARG A 192 -9.58 -13.66 0.73
N SER A 193 -10.33 -14.40 -0.09
CA SER A 193 -11.79 -14.49 0.06
C SER A 193 -12.14 -15.26 1.35
N THR A 194 -11.49 -16.39 1.60
CA THR A 194 -11.66 -17.18 2.83
C THR A 194 -11.27 -16.38 4.08
N ALA A 195 -10.15 -15.66 4.03
CA ALA A 195 -9.73 -14.80 5.15
C ALA A 195 -10.76 -13.69 5.45
N ARG A 196 -11.39 -13.10 4.41
CA ARG A 196 -12.46 -12.11 4.61
C ARG A 196 -13.73 -12.73 5.17
N LEU A 197 -14.10 -13.95 4.75
CA LEU A 197 -15.22 -14.69 5.31
C LEU A 197 -15.02 -14.96 6.81
N MET A 198 -13.84 -15.47 7.18
CA MET A 198 -13.50 -15.73 8.59
C MET A 198 -13.47 -14.44 9.43
N ALA A 199 -13.02 -13.32 8.85
CA ALA A 199 -13.05 -12.02 9.51
C ALA A 199 -14.46 -11.42 9.66
N ALA A 200 -15.42 -11.83 8.81
CA ALA A 200 -16.81 -11.38 8.89
C ALA A 200 -17.64 -12.20 9.90
N LEU A 201 -17.21 -13.42 10.20
CA LEU A 201 -17.94 -14.37 11.05
C LEU A 201 -18.22 -13.83 12.47
N PRO A 202 -17.28 -13.18 13.18
CA PRO A 202 -17.55 -12.59 14.49
C PRO A 202 -18.65 -11.52 14.44
N ALA A 203 -18.66 -10.68 13.41
CA ALA A 203 -19.70 -9.66 13.24
C ALA A 203 -21.08 -10.30 12.99
N LEU A 204 -21.12 -11.37 12.19
CA LEU A 204 -22.34 -12.14 11.96
C LEU A 204 -22.86 -12.76 13.27
N THR A 205 -21.97 -13.35 14.09
CA THR A 205 -22.36 -13.95 15.37
C THR A 205 -22.90 -12.92 16.36
N LEU A 206 -22.32 -11.72 16.41
CA LEU A 206 -22.83 -10.62 17.24
C LEU A 206 -24.21 -10.14 16.77
N ALA A 207 -24.41 -10.03 15.45
CA ALA A 207 -25.69 -9.64 14.87
C ALA A 207 -26.79 -10.68 15.16
N MET A 208 -26.49 -11.97 14.98
CA MET A 208 -27.41 -13.06 15.32
C MET A 208 -27.73 -13.08 16.81
N GLY A 209 -26.72 -12.90 17.68
CA GLY A 209 -26.91 -12.85 19.13
C GLY A 209 -27.80 -11.70 19.60
N SER A 210 -27.76 -10.55 18.92
CA SER A 210 -28.66 -9.42 19.21
C SER A 210 -30.11 -9.66 18.79
N GLY A 211 -30.35 -10.48 17.75
CA GLY A 211 -31.70 -10.83 17.31
C GLY A 211 -32.40 -11.86 18.20
N ALA A 212 -31.63 -12.67 18.94
CA ALA A 212 -32.14 -13.73 19.81
C ALA A 212 -32.59 -13.26 21.20
N GLY A 213 -32.67 -11.94 21.44
CA GLY A 213 -33.11 -11.36 22.72
C GLY A 213 -32.00 -11.15 23.75
N GLY A 214 -30.73 -11.42 23.41
CA GLY A 214 -29.59 -10.97 24.19
C GLY A 214 -29.22 -9.52 23.85
N ASP A 215 -28.69 -8.78 24.82
CA ASP A 215 -28.09 -7.44 24.62
C ASP A 215 -26.54 -7.48 24.66
N PRO A 216 -25.85 -8.20 23.75
CA PRO A 216 -24.39 -8.28 23.76
C PRO A 216 -23.72 -6.90 23.59
N PHE A 217 -24.35 -5.97 22.88
CA PHE A 217 -23.87 -4.58 22.77
C PHE A 217 -23.84 -3.85 24.11
N ARG A 218 -24.86 -4.04 24.96
CA ARG A 218 -24.93 -3.42 26.29
C ARG A 218 -23.85 -4.00 27.20
N PHE A 219 -23.56 -5.29 27.10
CA PHE A 219 -22.44 -5.92 27.81
C PHE A 219 -21.08 -5.43 27.29
N LEU A 220 -20.89 -5.38 25.96
CA LEU A 220 -19.64 -4.95 25.32
C LEU A 220 -19.26 -3.50 25.66
N VAL A 221 -20.23 -2.58 25.63
CA VAL A 221 -19.99 -1.15 25.87
C VAL A 221 -20.16 -0.78 27.35
N GLY A 222 -20.99 -1.51 28.08
CA GLY A 222 -21.33 -1.22 29.47
C GLY A 222 -20.39 -1.82 30.50
N THR A 223 -19.61 -2.87 30.16
CA THR A 223 -18.73 -3.56 31.11
C THR A 223 -17.24 -3.41 30.75
N PRO A 224 -16.33 -3.35 31.76
CA PRO A 224 -14.89 -3.28 31.50
C PRO A 224 -14.34 -4.53 30.80
N LEU A 225 -14.86 -5.71 31.15
CA LEU A 225 -14.54 -6.98 30.49
C LEU A 225 -14.97 -6.97 29.00
N GLY A 226 -16.17 -6.48 28.70
CA GLY A 226 -16.67 -6.34 27.34
C GLY A 226 -15.83 -5.41 26.48
N LEU A 227 -15.39 -4.28 27.04
CA LEU A 227 -14.49 -3.34 26.36
C LEU A 227 -13.11 -3.94 26.08
N GLY A 228 -12.58 -4.75 27.00
CA GLY A 228 -11.34 -5.50 26.80
C GLY A 228 -11.46 -6.48 25.63
N CYS A 229 -12.51 -7.29 25.59
CA CYS A 229 -12.77 -8.21 24.48
C CYS A 229 -12.94 -7.48 23.13
N LEU A 230 -13.64 -6.35 23.11
CA LEU A 230 -13.82 -5.53 21.91
C LEU A 230 -12.49 -4.93 21.42
N ALA A 231 -11.66 -4.42 22.34
CA ALA A 231 -10.33 -3.91 22.00
C ALA A 231 -9.45 -5.00 21.37
N VAL A 232 -9.42 -6.18 21.99
CA VAL A 232 -8.66 -7.34 21.51
C VAL A 232 -9.16 -7.79 20.13
N GLY A 233 -10.48 -7.92 19.94
CA GLY A 233 -11.07 -8.31 18.65
C GLY A 233 -10.75 -7.33 17.51
N VAL A 234 -10.88 -6.02 17.77
CA VAL A 234 -10.52 -4.97 16.80
C VAL A 234 -9.03 -5.03 16.48
N LEU A 235 -8.18 -5.16 17.50
CA LEU A 235 -6.74 -5.26 17.34
C LEU A 235 -6.35 -6.46 16.47
N LEU A 236 -6.85 -7.65 16.79
CA LEU A 236 -6.59 -8.86 16.02
C LEU A 236 -7.06 -8.73 14.57
N THR A 237 -8.22 -8.12 14.34
CA THR A 237 -8.76 -7.90 12.98
C THR A 237 -7.85 -6.96 12.18
N VAL A 238 -7.43 -5.84 12.78
CA VAL A 238 -6.52 -4.88 12.14
C VAL A 238 -5.16 -5.51 11.87
N VAL A 239 -4.61 -6.25 12.84
CA VAL A 239 -3.32 -6.96 12.70
C VAL A 239 -3.41 -8.03 11.61
N GLY A 240 -4.45 -8.86 11.61
CA GLY A 240 -4.67 -9.90 10.62
C GLY A 240 -4.78 -9.35 9.20
N LEU A 241 -5.61 -8.32 8.98
CA LEU A 241 -5.73 -7.65 7.68
C LEU A 241 -4.40 -7.04 7.21
N ARG A 242 -3.65 -6.42 8.13
CA ARG A 242 -2.33 -5.86 7.82
C ARG A 242 -1.30 -6.93 7.50
N TRP A 243 -1.34 -8.06 8.19
CA TRP A 243 -0.43 -9.18 7.95
C TRP A 243 -0.67 -9.79 6.57
N ILE A 244 -1.93 -10.04 6.21
CA ILE A 244 -2.31 -10.51 4.86
C ILE A 244 -1.80 -9.53 3.79
N GLU A 245 -1.99 -8.23 3.97
CA GLU A 245 -1.46 -7.23 3.04
C GLU A 245 0.06 -7.16 3.02
N SER A 246 0.72 -7.44 4.14
CA SER A 246 2.19 -7.47 4.20
C SER A 246 2.75 -8.65 3.43
N ILE A 247 2.18 -9.85 3.62
CA ILE A 247 2.54 -11.06 2.87
C ILE A 247 2.32 -10.82 1.38
N ALA A 248 1.14 -10.33 1.00
CA ALA A 248 0.83 -10.04 -0.40
C ALA A 248 1.81 -9.05 -1.02
N SER A 249 2.16 -7.96 -0.31
CA SER A 249 3.15 -7.00 -0.82
C SER A 249 4.59 -7.54 -0.86
N GLY A 250 4.92 -8.51 -0.01
CA GLY A 250 6.24 -9.16 0.01
C GLY A 250 6.43 -10.07 -1.20
N VAL A 251 5.39 -10.83 -1.57
CA VAL A 251 5.44 -11.68 -2.77
C VAL A 251 5.47 -10.84 -4.04
N GLU A 252 4.69 -9.75 -4.12
CA GLU A 252 4.73 -8.82 -5.26
C GLU A 252 6.08 -8.11 -5.44
N ALA A 253 6.88 -7.96 -4.38
CA ALA A 253 8.22 -7.36 -4.43
C ALA A 253 9.34 -8.37 -4.75
N ALA A 254 9.11 -9.66 -4.50
CA ALA A 254 10.05 -10.74 -4.79
C ALA A 254 9.91 -11.29 -6.23
N ALA A 255 8.79 -10.99 -6.90
CA ALA A 255 8.49 -11.31 -8.30
C ALA A 255 8.79 -10.14 -9.25
#